data_AF-A0A7X6UDG3-F1
#
_entry.id   AF-A0A7X6UDG3-F1
#
_cell.length_a   1.000
_cell.length_b   1.000
_cell.length_c   1.000
_cell.angle_alpha   90.00
_cell.angle_beta   90.00
_cell.angle_gamma   90.00
#
_symmetry.space_group_name_H-M   'P 1'
#
loop_
_entity.id
_entity.type
_entity.pdbx_description
1 polymer ?
#
loop_
_entity_poly.entity_id
_entity_poly.type
_entity_poly.pdbx_seq_one_letter_code
_entity_poly.pdbx_strand_id
1 'polypeptide(L)' 'MSSDVLTPALARAEGLIREIPDYPNPGILFRDITPLLADGEALRATIDAL' A
#
# COMPACT_ATOMS: atom_id res chain seq x y z
N MET A 1 21.91 8.18 6.32
CA MET A 1 20.87 7.16 6.57
C MET A 1 19.61 7.87 7.07
N SER A 2 18.87 8.54 6.20
CA SER A 2 17.66 9.26 6.59
C SER A 2 16.69 9.24 5.40
N SER A 3 16.02 8.12 5.20
CA SER A 3 15.09 7.91 4.08
C SER A 3 13.63 7.71 4.55
N ASP A 4 13.37 7.15 5.72
CA ASP A 4 12.10 6.43 5.89
C ASP A 4 11.16 7.04 6.93
N VAL A 5 10.82 8.33 6.80
CA VAL A 5 9.61 8.85 7.46
C VAL A 5 8.57 9.09 6.40
N LEU A 6 7.69 8.10 6.22
CA LEU A 6 6.47 8.29 5.44
C LEU A 6 5.67 9.43 6.07
N THR A 7 5.12 10.30 5.23
CA THR A 7 4.11 11.24 5.70
C THR A 7 2.95 10.44 6.32
N PRO A 8 2.20 10.99 7.30
CA PRO A 8 1.07 10.29 7.88
C PRO A 8 0.06 9.79 6.83
N ALA A 9 -0.08 10.52 5.72
CA ALA A 9 -0.93 10.13 4.60
C ALA A 9 -0.37 8.91 3.85
N LEU A 10 0.94 8.84 3.60
CA LEU A 10 1.57 7.67 2.97
C LEU A 10 1.62 6.45 3.90
N ALA A 11 1.84 6.66 5.20
CA ALA A 11 1.78 5.58 6.19
C ALA A 11 0.37 4.96 6.25
N ARG A 12 -0.67 5.79 6.12
CA ARG A 12 -2.06 5.32 6.00
C ARG A 12 -2.28 4.52 4.73
N ALA A 13 -1.76 4.99 3.58
CA ALA A 13 -1.87 4.26 2.32
C ALA A 13 -1.18 2.89 2.38
N GLU A 14 0.03 2.81 2.94
CA GLU A 14 0.73 1.54 3.14
C GLU A 14 -0.06 0.57 4.03
N GLY A 15 -0.65 1.07 5.13
CA GLY A 15 -1.46 0.26 6.03
C GLY A 15 -2.72 -0.36 5.41
N LEU A 16 -3.13 0.12 4.22
CA LEU A 16 -4.26 -0.44 3.46
C LEU A 16 -3.84 -1.57 2.51
N ILE A 17 -2.54 -1.84 2.35
CA ILE A 17 -2.03 -2.92 1.50
C ILE A 17 -2.04 -4.22 2.31
N ARG A 18 -2.84 -5.19 1.86
CA ARG A 18 -2.95 -6.50 2.54
C ARG A 18 -1.99 -7.51 1.95
N GLU A 19 -1.47 -8.37 2.81
CA GLU A 19 -0.68 -9.54 2.42
C GLU A 19 -1.59 -10.76 2.25
N ILE A 20 -1.52 -11.40 1.09
CA ILE A 20 -2.23 -12.65 0.80
C ILE A 20 -1.18 -13.69 0.37
N PRO A 21 -0.83 -14.65 1.24
CA PRO A 21 0.11 -15.71 0.88
C PRO A 21 -0.51 -16.69 -0.13
N ASP A 22 0.34 -17.28 -0.96
CA ASP A 22 0.02 -18.35 -1.91
C ASP A 22 -1.06 -18.01 -2.95
N TYR A 23 -1.14 -16.74 -3.36
CA TYR A 23 -2.08 -16.27 -4.39
C TYR A 23 -1.35 -15.61 -5.58
N PRO A 24 -1.77 -15.88 -6.84
CA PRO A 24 -2.75 -16.89 -7.26
C PRO A 24 -2.17 -18.32 -7.26
N ASN A 25 -0.87 -18.48 -7.01
CA ASN A 25 -0.18 -19.77 -6.96
C ASN A 25 0.68 -19.87 -5.69
N PRO A 26 1.00 -21.10 -5.23
CA PRO A 26 1.90 -21.32 -4.09
C PRO A 26 3.27 -20.64 -4.26
N GLY A 27 3.79 -20.10 -3.16
CA GLY A 27 5.07 -19.40 -3.10
C GLY A 27 5.02 -17.90 -3.43
N ILE A 28 3.85 -17.34 -3.75
CA ILE A 28 3.67 -15.91 -4.05
C ILE A 28 3.07 -15.20 -2.83
N LEU A 29 3.70 -14.13 -2.36
CA LEU A 29 3.08 -13.19 -1.42
C LEU A 29 2.41 -12.05 -2.22
N PHE A 30 1.11 -12.16 -2.44
CA PHE A 30 0.36 -11.13 -3.16
C PHE A 30 0.11 -9.92 -2.26
N ARG A 31 0.30 -8.72 -2.82
CA ARG A 31 0.02 -7.43 -2.18
C ARG A 31 -1.28 -6.88 -2.75
N ASP A 32 -2.37 -7.05 -2.01
CA ASP A 32 -3.68 -6.56 -2.42
C ASP A 32 -3.80 -5.06 -2.08
N ILE A 33 -3.79 -4.24 -3.14
CA ILE A 33 -3.97 -2.79 -3.04
C ILE A 33 -5.43 -2.36 -3.15
N THR A 34 -6.39 -3.28 -3.32
CA THR A 34 -7.81 -2.91 -3.47
C THR A 34 -8.36 -2.04 -2.34
N PRO A 35 -7.96 -2.19 -1.05
CA PRO A 35 -8.42 -1.29 0.01
C PRO A 35 -7.81 0.11 -0.12
N LEU A 36 -6.57 0.24 -0.60
CA LEU A 36 -5.96 1.53 -0.92
C LEU A 36 -6.73 2.22 -2.05
N LEU A 37 -7.05 1.49 -3.12
CA LEU A 37 -7.78 2.03 -4.27
C LEU A 37 -9.21 2.48 -3.90
N ALA A 38 -9.85 1.80 -2.95
CA ALA A 38 -11.16 2.17 -2.43
C ALA A 38 -11.15 3.45 -1.56
N ASP A 39 -9.97 3.88 -1.12
CA ASP A 39 -9.80 5.04 -0.27
C ASP A 39 -9.26 6.24 -1.06
N GLY A 40 -10.13 7.23 -1.28
CA GLY A 40 -9.81 8.39 -2.11
C GLY A 40 -8.64 9.24 -1.59
N GLU A 41 -8.49 9.37 -0.27
CA GLU A 41 -7.40 10.16 0.32
C GLU A 41 -6.07 9.42 0.23
N ALA A 42 -6.07 8.11 0.51
CA ALA A 42 -4.87 7.28 0.38
C ALA A 42 -4.39 7.19 -1.07
N LEU A 43 -5.31 7.00 -2.02
CA LEU A 43 -4.99 6.99 -3.43
C LEU A 43 -4.41 8.33 -3.88
N ARG A 44 -5.02 9.45 -3.46
CA ARG A 44 -4.50 10.79 -3.78
C ARG A 44 -3.10 11.01 -3.23
N ALA A 45 -2.87 10.68 -1.96
CA ALA A 45 -1.56 10.80 -1.34
C ALA A 45 -0.49 9.97 -2.05
N THR A 46 -0.85 8.78 -2.54
CA THR A 46 0.04 7.91 -3.32
C THR A 46 0.39 8.55 -4.67
N ILE A 47 -0.61 9.09 -5.38
CA ILE A 47 -0.40 9.78 -6.68
C ILE A 47 0.47 11.02 -6.53
N ASP A 48 0.24 11.82 -5.49
CA ASP A 48 1.00 13.06 -5.25
C ASP A 48 2.48 12.77 -4.90
N ALA A 49 2.84 11.53 -4.56
CA ALA A 49 4.19 11.11 -4.19
C ALA A 49 4.99 10.44 -5.33
N LEU A 50 4.42 10.29 -6.53
CA LEU A 50 5.07 9.74 -7.73
C LEU A 50 5.84 10.82 -8.51
#